data_AF-A0A3N0DF20-F1
#
_entry.id   AF-A0A3N0DF20-F1
#
_cell.length_a   1.000
_cell.length_b   1.000
_cell.length_c   1.000
_cell.angle_alpha   90.00
_cell.angle_beta   90.00
_cell.angle_gamma   90.00
#
_symmetry.space_group_name_H-M   'P 1'
#
loop_
_entity.id
_entity.type
_entity.pdbx_description
1 polymer ?
#
loop_
_entity_poly.entity_id
_entity_poly.type
_entity_poly.pdbx_seq_one_letter_code
_entity_poly.pdbx_strand_id
1 'polypeptide(L)' 'MDEQTHHPAQPGAENVVCSRCGAVAEGTPPTWTCSVESGRRHYFCEECARANIRSIEGRLDSSWW' A
#
# COMPACT_ATOMS: atom_id res chain seq x y z
N MET A 1 -29.75 16.71 -18.55
CA MET A 1 -29.31 15.62 -17.64
C MET A 1 -27.85 15.43 -17.94
N ASP A 2 -27.06 16.27 -17.28
CA ASP A 2 -25.62 16.34 -17.47
C ASP A 2 -25.00 15.25 -16.60
N GLU A 3 -24.90 14.04 -17.16
CA GLU A 3 -24.09 12.98 -16.57
C GLU A 3 -22.64 13.44 -16.63
N GLN A 4 -22.23 14.14 -15.59
CA GLN A 4 -20.84 14.34 -15.24
C GLN A 4 -20.26 12.94 -15.00
N THR A 5 -19.81 12.30 -16.08
CA THR A 5 -19.02 11.10 -16.03
C THR A 5 -17.83 11.45 -15.15
N HIS A 6 -17.87 10.96 -13.91
CA HIS A 6 -16.74 10.97 -13.01
C HIS A 6 -15.64 10.24 -13.75
N HIS A 7 -14.76 11.00 -14.41
CA HIS A 7 -13.48 10.51 -14.84
C HIS A 7 -12.81 10.11 -13.52
N PRO A 8 -12.63 8.80 -13.23
CA PRO A 8 -11.83 8.45 -12.07
C PRO A 8 -10.51 9.13 -12.35
N ALA A 9 -10.13 10.08 -11.48
CA ALA A 9 -8.88 10.79 -11.61
C ALA A 9 -7.85 9.71 -11.91
N GLN A 10 -7.33 9.70 -13.15
CA GLN A 10 -6.25 8.81 -13.49
C GLN A 10 -5.23 9.09 -12.41
N PRO A 11 -4.85 8.12 -11.56
CA PRO A 11 -3.82 8.37 -10.58
C PRO A 11 -2.63 8.75 -11.43
N GLY A 12 -2.39 10.06 -11.52
CA GLY A 12 -1.24 10.60 -12.19
C GLY A 12 -0.07 9.84 -11.60
N ALA A 13 0.92 9.56 -12.43
CA ALA A 13 2.16 8.94 -12.00
C ALA A 13 2.94 9.88 -11.06
N GLU A 14 2.31 10.40 -10.00
CA GLU A 14 3.00 10.74 -8.78
C GLU A 14 3.61 9.43 -8.29
N ASN A 15 4.91 9.33 -8.49
CA ASN A 15 5.74 8.21 -8.06
C ASN A 15 5.32 7.78 -6.64
N VAL A 16 4.65 6.64 -6.52
CA VAL A 16 4.22 6.12 -5.22
C VAL A 16 5.46 5.75 -4.44
N VAL A 17 5.64 6.34 -3.25
CA VAL A 17 6.81 6.11 -2.41
C VAL A 17 6.45 5.21 -1.23
N CYS A 18 7.29 4.21 -0.98
CA CYS A 18 7.14 3.31 0.16
C CYS A 18 7.35 4.12 1.44
N SER A 19 6.32 4.17 2.29
CA SER A 19 6.36 4.91 3.56
C SER A 19 7.39 4.37 4.55
N ARG A 20 7.90 3.16 4.34
CA ARG A 20 8.92 2.53 5.20
C ARG A 20 10.35 2.69 4.68
N CYS A 21 10.62 2.36 3.42
CA CYS A 21 11.99 2.32 2.88
C CYS A 21 12.29 3.41 1.84
N GLY A 22 11.30 4.21 1.43
CA GLY A 22 11.49 5.25 0.42
C GLY A 22 11.61 4.74 -1.02
N ALA A 23 11.44 3.43 -1.26
CA ALA A 23 11.40 2.88 -2.62
C ALA A 23 10.33 3.62 -3.45
N VAL A 24 10.64 3.88 -4.71
CA VAL A 24 9.72 4.48 -5.67
C VAL A 24 9.11 3.38 -6.51
N ALA A 25 7.79 3.37 -6.65
CA ALA A 25 7.10 2.43 -7.52
C ALA A 25 7.42 2.74 -8.98
N GLU A 26 7.94 1.74 -9.69
CA GLU A 26 8.14 1.82 -11.13
C GLU A 26 6.89 1.29 -11.84
N GLY A 27 6.26 2.12 -12.67
CA GLY A 27 5.07 1.75 -13.45
C GLY A 27 3.74 1.87 -12.71
N THR A 28 2.63 1.80 -13.46
CA THR A 28 1.27 1.92 -12.94
C THR A 28 0.37 0.77 -13.39
N PRO A 29 -0.53 0.26 -12.53
CA PRO A 29 -0.61 0.51 -11.09
C PRO A 29 0.39 -0.37 -10.29
N PRO A 30 0.94 0.11 -9.17
CA PRO A 30 1.80 -0.71 -8.32
C PRO A 30 1.01 -1.82 -7.62
N THR A 31 1.63 -3.00 -7.47
CA THR A 31 1.16 -4.16 -6.67
C THR A 31 1.28 -3.96 -5.16
N TRP A 32 1.53 -2.72 -4.72
CA TRP A 32 1.92 -2.38 -3.37
C TRP A 32 0.72 -2.36 -2.42
N THR A 33 0.98 -2.66 -1.14
CA THR A 33 -0.05 -2.60 -0.10
C THR A 33 -0.38 -1.15 0.23
N CYS A 34 -1.67 -0.80 0.27
CA CYS A 34 -2.17 0.49 0.73
C CYS A 34 -2.81 0.34 2.11
N SER A 35 -2.30 1.09 3.09
CA SER A 35 -2.87 1.22 4.42
C SER A 35 -3.42 2.64 4.61
N VAL A 36 -4.42 2.80 5.47
CA VAL A 36 -4.94 4.12 5.84
C VAL A 36 -4.72 4.31 7.33
N GLU A 37 -3.87 5.27 7.69
CA GLU A 37 -3.54 5.60 9.07
C GLU A 37 -3.89 7.08 9.32
N SER A 38 -4.70 7.34 10.35
CA SER A 38 -5.15 8.71 10.67
C SER A 38 -5.74 9.47 9.47
N GLY A 39 -6.42 8.75 8.58
CA GLY A 39 -7.02 9.31 7.35
C GLY A 39 -6.04 9.54 6.20
N ARG A 40 -4.75 9.21 6.35
CA ARG A 40 -3.72 9.35 5.31
C ARG A 40 -3.42 7.98 4.70
N ARG A 41 -3.30 7.92 3.37
CA ARG A 41 -2.88 6.70 2.67
C ARG A 41 -1.36 6.54 2.77
N HIS A 42 -0.94 5.36 3.20
CA HIS A 42 0.45 4.94 3.24
C HIS A 42 0.62 3.75 2.31
N TYR A 43 1.60 3.81 1.43
CA TYR A 43 1.93 2.71 0.53
C TYR A 43 3.19 1.99 1.01
N PHE A 44 3.19 0.67 0.90
CA PHE A 44 4.31 -0.19 1.28
C PHE A 44 4.67 -1.11 0.13
N CYS A 45 5.96 -1.15 -0.25
CA CYS A 45 6.44 -2.10 -1.24
C CYS A 45 6.28 -3.55 -0.75
N GLU A 46 6.27 -4.50 -1.69
CA GLU A 46 6.05 -5.92 -1.42
C GLU A 46 6.99 -6.48 -0.35
N GLU A 47 8.27 -6.09 -0.39
CA GLU A 47 9.26 -6.50 0.60
C GLU A 47 8.92 -5.98 2.00
N CYS A 48 8.59 -4.69 2.12
CA CYS A 48 8.23 -4.09 3.41
C CYS A 48 6.93 -4.66 3.97
N ALA A 49 5.95 -4.95 3.12
CA ALA A 49 4.69 -5.58 3.51
C ALA A 49 4.92 -7.01 4.01
N ARG A 50 5.72 -7.81 3.28
CA ARG A 50 6.05 -9.19 3.67
C ARG A 50 6.87 -9.25 4.96
N ALA A 51 7.83 -8.34 5.12
CA ALA A 51 8.61 -8.24 6.36
C ALA A 51 7.72 -7.92 7.57
N ASN A 52 6.69 -7.09 7.40
CA ASN A 52 5.71 -6.82 8.46
C ASN A 52 4.91 -8.08 8.83
N ILE A 53 4.38 -8.81 7.84
CA ILE A 53 3.63 -10.06 8.09
C ILE A 53 4.48 -11.07 8.87
N ARG A 54 5.71 -11.33 8.43
CA ARG A 54 6.64 -12.24 9.12
C ARG A 54 6.93 -11.83 10.57
N SER A 55 7.01 -10.52 10.83
CA SER A 55 7.22 -10.00 12.19
C SER A 55 5.99 -10.16 13.10
N ILE A 56 4.79 -10.25 12.53
CA ILE A 56 3.55 -10.53 13.29
C ILE A 56 3.48 -12.03 13.56
N GLU A 57 3.68 -12.86 12.54
CA GLU A 57 3.69 -14.32 12.65
C GLU A 57 4.69 -14.82 13.69
N GLY A 58 5.92 -14.27 13.71
CA GLY A 58 6.94 -14.66 14.69
C GLY A 58 6.64 -14.27 16.15
N ARG A 59 5.63 -13.42 16.39
CA ARG A 59 5.20 -13.03 17.74
C ARG A 59 3.89 -13.70 18.17
N LEU A 60 3.18 -14.34 17.25
CA LEU A 60 2.01 -15.14 17.60
C LEU A 60 2.54 -16.42 18.25
N ASP A 61 2.26 -16.58 19.54
CA ASP A 61 2.62 -17.82 20.23
C ASP A 61 1.91 -18.98 19.53
N SER A 62 2.67 -20.02 19.21
CA SER A 62 2.16 -21.26 18.64
C SER A 62 1.13 -21.94 19.55
N SER A 63 0.88 -21.48 20.78
CA SER A 63 -0.08 -22.07 21.72
C SER A 63 -1.57 -22.00 21.31
N TRP A 64 -1.92 -21.67 20.06
CA TRP A 64 -3.31 -21.60 19.57
C TRP A 64 -3.67 -22.69 18.53
N TRP A 65 -2.91 -23.79 18.47
CA TRP A 65 -3.39 -25.04 17.89
C TRP A 65 -3.92 -26.00 18.96
#